data_AF-A0A1Q3LUN0-F1
#
_entry.id   AF-A0A1Q3LUN0-F1
#
_cell.length_a   1.000
_cell.length_b   1.000
_cell.length_c   1.000
_cell.angle_alpha   90.00
_cell.angle_beta   90.00
_cell.angle_gamma   90.00
#
_symmetry.space_group_name_H-M   'P 1'
#
loop_
_entity.id
_entity.type
_entity.pdbx_description
1 polymer ?
#
loop_
_entity_poly.entity_id
_entity_poly.type
_entity_poly.pdbx_seq_one_letter_code
_entity_poly.pdbx_strand_id
1 'polypeptide(L)'
;MKVNKIEIVKVTSLKPIERYQYFLKRVADSEIIFILLNPNDEYVLSELDGNILLAFWSAKEYAELCQVDGWENSCIKEISLEIFTDK
;
A
#
# COMPACT_ATOMS: atom_id res chain seq x y z
N MET A 1 -11.79 5.16 -1.70
CA MET A 1 -12.82 4.86 -0.68
C MET A 1 -12.15 4.79 0.69
N LYS A 2 -12.70 5.46 1.71
CA LYS A 2 -12.07 5.56 3.04
C LYS A 2 -12.22 4.26 3.84
N VAL A 3 -11.17 3.82 4.53
CA VAL A 3 -11.21 2.64 5.42
C VAL A 3 -11.51 3.07 6.83
N ASN A 4 -12.47 2.41 7.48
CA ASN A 4 -12.76 2.70 8.88
C ASN A 4 -11.92 1.82 9.82
N LYS A 5 -11.86 2.19 11.10
CA LYS A 5 -11.07 1.49 12.12
C LYS A 5 -11.44 0.00 12.28
N ILE A 6 -12.73 -0.34 12.15
CA ILE A 6 -13.20 -1.73 12.28
C ILE A 6 -12.64 -2.58 11.14
N GLU A 7 -12.71 -2.05 9.92
CA GLU A 7 -12.18 -2.72 8.74
C GLU A 7 -10.65 -2.86 8.80
N ILE A 8 -9.93 -1.84 9.26
CA ILE A 8 -8.48 -1.93 9.49
C ILE A 8 -8.15 -3.11 10.40
N VAL A 9 -8.74 -3.16 11.60
CA VAL A 9 -8.47 -4.23 12.58
C VAL A 9 -8.84 -5.61 12.02
N LYS A 10 -9.98 -5.70 11.32
CA LYS A 10 -10.42 -6.96 10.71
C LYS A 10 -9.43 -7.43 9.65
N VAL A 11 -8.96 -6.55 8.77
CA VAL A 11 -8.06 -6.92 7.67
C VAL A 11 -6.65 -7.20 8.16
N THR A 12 -6.10 -6.41 9.08
CA THR A 12 -4.73 -6.63 9.58
C THR A 12 -4.60 -7.92 10.38
N SER A 13 -5.69 -8.42 10.99
CA SER A 13 -5.74 -9.70 11.69
C SER A 13 -5.93 -10.93 10.79
N LEU A 14 -6.21 -10.75 9.50
CA LEU A 14 -6.32 -11.86 8.55
C LEU A 14 -4.95 -12.51 8.29
N LYS A 15 -4.96 -13.77 7.82
CA LYS A 15 -3.74 -14.44 7.35
C LYS A 15 -3.18 -13.70 6.11
N PRO A 16 -1.86 -13.82 5.82
CA PRO A 16 -1.25 -13.13 4.69
C PRO A 16 -1.97 -13.34 3.35
N ILE A 17 -2.38 -14.57 3.04
CA ILE A 17 -3.10 -14.87 1.79
C ILE A 17 -4.48 -14.21 1.71
N GLU A 18 -5.18 -14.10 2.84
CA GLU A 18 -6.50 -13.45 2.92
C GLU A 18 -6.37 -11.93 2.80
N ARG A 19 -5.31 -11.33 3.38
CA ARG A 19 -4.98 -9.91 3.18
C ARG A 19 -4.67 -9.60 1.72
N TYR A 20 -3.93 -10.48 1.05
CA TYR A 20 -3.62 -10.34 -0.36
C TYR A 20 -4.89 -10.42 -1.24
N GLN A 21 -5.79 -11.36 -0.97
CA GLN A 21 -7.07 -11.44 -1.68
C GLN A 21 -7.94 -10.19 -1.46
N TYR A 22 -7.96 -9.67 -0.23
CA TYR A 22 -8.64 -8.41 0.07
C TYR A 22 -8.03 -7.23 -0.70
N PHE A 23 -6.69 -7.15 -0.73
CA PHE A 23 -5.96 -6.15 -1.51
C PHE A 23 -6.38 -6.20 -2.99
N LEU A 24 -6.33 -7.37 -3.62
CA LEU A 24 -6.69 -7.53 -5.04
C LEU A 24 -8.12 -7.09 -5.33
N LYS A 25 -9.10 -7.49 -4.51
CA LYS A 25 -10.51 -7.11 -4.70
C LYS A 25 -10.69 -5.60 -4.64
N ARG A 26 -10.13 -4.95 -3.61
CA ARG A 26 -10.28 -3.51 -3.46
C ARG A 26 -9.59 -2.74 -4.58
N VAL A 27 -8.39 -3.15 -4.97
CA VAL A 27 -7.64 -2.50 -6.07
C VAL A 27 -8.36 -2.71 -7.41
N ALA A 28 -8.96 -3.88 -7.65
CA ALA A 28 -9.77 -4.11 -8.85
C ALA A 28 -11.03 -3.22 -8.89
N ASP A 29 -11.66 -2.99 -7.74
CA ASP A 29 -12.85 -2.13 -7.66
C ASP A 29 -12.51 -0.63 -7.74
N SER A 30 -11.38 -0.21 -7.17
CA SER A 30 -11.00 1.22 -7.10
C SER A 30 -10.05 1.67 -8.19
N GLU A 31 -9.39 0.73 -8.89
CA GLU A 31 -8.32 0.97 -9.86
C GLU A 31 -7.23 1.91 -9.33
N ILE A 32 -6.98 1.88 -8.02
CA ILE A 32 -6.07 2.77 -7.32
C ILE A 32 -5.21 1.96 -6.36
N ILE A 33 -3.91 2.28 -6.33
CA ILE A 33 -2.95 1.81 -5.34
C ILE A 33 -2.27 2.99 -4.65
N PHE A 34 -1.76 2.75 -3.45
CA PHE A 34 -0.97 3.72 -2.70
C PHE A 34 0.46 3.19 -2.54
N ILE A 35 1.42 4.10 -2.57
CA ILE A 35 2.86 3.82 -2.33
C ILE A 35 3.44 4.85 -1.37
N LEU A 36 4.65 4.57 -0.86
CA LEU A 36 5.46 5.53 -0.10
C LEU A 36 6.61 6.06 -0.96
N LEU A 37 6.80 7.37 -0.89
CA LEU A 37 7.97 8.07 -1.42
C LEU A 37 8.79 8.64 -0.26
N ASN A 38 10.12 8.66 -0.38
CA ASN A 38 10.98 9.31 0.58
C ASN A 38 10.91 10.86 0.42
N PRO A 39 11.55 11.65 1.30
CA PRO A 39 11.56 13.11 1.20
C PRO A 39 12.18 13.68 -0.09
N ASN A 40 12.87 12.86 -0.88
CA ASN A 40 13.47 13.24 -2.17
C ASN A 40 12.60 12.80 -3.36
N ASP A 41 11.33 12.43 -3.12
CA ASP A 41 10.37 11.91 -4.12
C ASP A 41 10.79 10.57 -4.78
N GLU A 42 11.63 9.78 -4.12
CA GLU A 42 12.06 8.45 -4.60
C GLU A 42 11.25 7.33 -3.93
N TYR A 43 11.11 6.19 -4.61
CA TYR A 43 10.39 5.03 -4.08
C TYR A 43 11.03 4.48 -2.80
N VAL A 44 10.22 4.25 -1.78
CA VAL A 44 10.64 3.51 -0.58
C VAL A 44 10.62 2.01 -0.88
N LEU A 45 11.73 1.34 -0.62
CA LEU A 45 11.92 -0.09 -0.84
C LEU A 45 12.18 -0.80 0.48
N SER A 46 11.76 -2.07 0.58
CA SER A 46 12.13 -2.97 1.67
C SER A 46 13.01 -4.11 1.16
N GLU A 47 13.81 -4.68 2.06
CA GLU A 47 14.58 -5.89 1.79
C GLU A 47 14.05 -7.04 2.65
N LEU A 48 13.78 -8.19 2.03
CA LEU A 48 13.36 -9.40 2.73
C LEU A 48 14.00 -10.63 2.08
N ASP A 49 14.78 -11.37 2.86
CA ASP A 49 15.49 -12.59 2.41
C ASP A 49 16.33 -12.34 1.14
N GLY A 50 17.01 -11.18 1.07
CA GLY A 50 17.81 -10.76 -0.07
C GLY A 50 17.02 -10.27 -1.29
N ASN A 51 15.69 -10.18 -1.19
CA ASN A 51 14.83 -9.62 -2.24
C ASN A 51 14.50 -8.16 -1.95
N ILE A 52 14.59 -7.32 -2.97
CA ILE A 52 14.13 -5.93 -2.93
C ILE A 52 12.64 -5.92 -3.28
N LEU A 53 11.83 -5.33 -2.42
CA LEU A 53 10.38 -5.26 -2.53
C LEU A 53 9.92 -3.81 -2.59
N LEU A 54 8.94 -3.54 -3.46
CA LEU A 54 8.16 -2.32 -3.45
C LEU A 54 6.78 -2.64 -2.86
N ALA A 55 6.39 -1.93 -1.81
CA ALA A 55 5.13 -2.14 -1.13
C ALA A 55 3.98 -1.34 -1.77
N PHE A 56 2.83 -1.99 -1.93
CA PHE A 56 1.59 -1.38 -2.38
C PHE A 56 0.50 -1.55 -1.33
N TRP A 57 -0.33 -0.53 -1.18
CA TRP A 57 -1.49 -0.57 -0.29
C TRP A 57 -2.78 -0.33 -1.07
N SER A 58 -3.84 -1.04 -0.69
CA SER A 58 -5.16 -0.91 -1.32
C SER A 58 -5.97 0.30 -0.80
N ALA A 59 -5.44 1.00 0.21
CA ALA A 59 -6.00 2.24 0.73
C ALA A 59 -4.95 3.07 1.47
N LYS A 60 -5.15 4.38 1.50
CA LYS A 60 -4.24 5.34 2.13
C LYS A 60 -3.96 5.02 3.60
N GLU A 61 -4.99 4.66 4.36
CA GLU A 61 -4.91 4.40 5.80
C GLU A 61 -3.98 3.22 6.14
N TYR A 62 -3.86 2.23 5.24
CA TYR A 62 -2.89 1.16 5.44
C TYR A 62 -1.46 1.63 5.20
N ALA A 63 -1.24 2.54 4.23
CA ALA A 63 0.07 3.15 4.02
C ALA A 63 0.46 4.05 5.21
N GLU A 64 -0.48 4.84 5.75
CA GLU A 64 -0.29 5.67 6.95
C GLU A 64 0.17 4.83 8.16
N LEU A 65 -0.43 3.65 8.37
CA LEU A 65 -0.04 2.73 9.45
C LEU A 65 1.37 2.14 9.25
N CYS A 66 1.89 2.13 8.03
CA CYS A 66 3.21 1.64 7.70
C CYS A 66 4.29 2.72 7.68
N GLN A 67 3.96 4.00 7.98
CA GLN A 67 4.95 5.06 8.12
C GLN A 67 5.67 4.98 9.47
N VAL A 68 6.36 3.86 9.69
CA VAL A 68 7.09 3.50 10.91
C VAL A 68 8.42 2.85 10.51
N ASP A 69 9.28 2.58 11.49
CA ASP A 69 10.53 1.83 11.32
C ASP A 69 11.45 2.41 10.21
N GLY A 70 11.57 3.74 10.17
CA GLY A 70 12.39 4.47 9.19
C GLY A 70 11.60 5.07 8.02
N TRP A 71 10.28 4.83 7.94
CA TRP A 71 9.39 5.40 6.92
C TRP A 71 8.52 6.55 7.43
N GLU A 72 8.79 7.10 8.62
CA GLU A 72 7.98 8.11 9.30
C GLU A 72 7.85 9.41 8.49
N ASN A 73 8.89 9.77 7.74
CA ASN A 73 8.95 11.00 6.93
C ASN A 73 8.56 10.76 5.46
N SER A 74 8.03 9.59 5.13
CA SER A 74 7.60 9.30 3.77
C SER A 74 6.35 10.10 3.39
N CYS A 75 6.13 10.29 2.10
CA CYS A 75 4.89 10.81 1.54
C CYS A 75 4.09 9.67 0.92
N ILE A 76 2.77 9.66 1.12
CA ILE A 76 1.89 8.68 0.48
C ILE A 76 1.46 9.23 -0.87
N LYS A 77 1.75 8.49 -1.94
CA LYS A 77 1.30 8.80 -3.30
C LYS A 77 0.21 7.85 -3.74
N GLU A 78 -0.88 8.42 -4.24
CA GLU A 78 -1.96 7.72 -4.92
C GLU A 78 -1.59 7.51 -6.40
N ILE A 79 -1.84 6.31 -6.91
CA ILE A 79 -1.55 5.91 -8.28
C ILE A 79 -2.80 5.23 -8.86
N SER A 80 -3.35 5.79 -9.93
CA SER A 80 -4.35 5.12 -10.78
C SER A 80 -3.69 3.99 -11.55
N LEU A 81 -4.36 2.85 -11.70
CA LEU A 81 -3.89 1.75 -12.55
C LEU A 81 -3.88 2.11 -14.04
N GLU A 82 -4.61 3.16 -14.43
CA GLU A 82 -4.60 3.68 -15.80
C GLU A 82 -3.18 4.01 -16.28
N ILE A 83 -2.28 4.39 -15.38
CA ILE A 83 -0.88 4.68 -15.73
C ILE A 83 -0.15 3.49 -16.37
N PHE A 84 -0.63 2.27 -16.12
CA PHE A 84 -0.04 1.03 -16.64
C PHE A 84 -0.70 0.58 -17.94
N THR A 85 -1.83 1.19 -18.30
CA THR A 85 -2.58 0.88 -19.52
C THR A 85 -2.42 1.94 -20.59
N ASP A 86 -2.01 3.15 -20.21
CA ASP A 86 -1.67 4.22 -21.13
C ASP A 86 -0.40 3.86 -21.92
N LYS A 87 -0.55 3.87 -23.26
CA LYS A 87 0.50 3.56 -24.24
C LYS A 87 1.30 4.80 -24.63
#